data_AF-A0A924RZY6-F1
#
_entry.id   AF-A0A924RZY6-F1
#
_cell.length_a   1.000
_cell.length_b   1.000
_cell.length_c   1.000
_cell.angle_alpha   90.00
_cell.angle_beta   90.00
_cell.angle_gamma   90.00
#
_symmetry.space_group_name_H-M   'P 1'
#
loop_
_entity.id
_entity.type
_entity.pdbx_description
1 polymer ?
#
loop_
_entity_poly.entity_id
_entity_poly.type
_entity_poly.pdbx_seq_one_letter_code
_entity_poly.pdbx_strand_id
1 'polypeptide(L)'
;MKTSIKYLLFSVFAAIILNSCDKPSNKLQVGTWRGALATESGAEIPFNFDVVDSAGKYYIEIINSSERLKVDEITHLDDSIHIKLPLFDSEINGTLVDGKINGTWTKHLANKDAQMTFYAQSDVSWRIKERAEKPNVDVSGRWETTFISADKTDTTKAVGEFVQNQSKVTGTFLTTTG
;
A
#
# COMPACT_ATOMS: atom_id res chain seq x y z
N MET A 1 -26.51 9.04 55.82
CA MET A 1 -26.78 8.02 54.78
C MET A 1 -26.86 8.59 53.35
N LYS A 2 -27.52 9.74 53.12
CA LYS A 2 -27.61 10.35 51.77
C LYS A 2 -26.30 10.94 51.23
N THR A 3 -25.43 11.44 52.10
CA THR A 3 -24.13 12.04 51.72
C THR A 3 -23.09 10.99 51.33
N SER A 4 -23.08 9.84 52.01
CA SER A 4 -22.18 8.71 51.71
C SER A 4 -22.49 8.02 50.37
N ILE A 5 -23.75 7.99 49.96
CA ILE A 5 -24.17 7.49 48.62
C ILE A 5 -23.68 8.39 47.48
N LYS A 6 -23.60 9.72 47.69
CA LYS A 6 -23.06 10.66 46.68
C LYS A 6 -21.56 10.45 46.42
N TYR A 7 -20.76 10.23 47.46
CA TYR A 7 -19.33 9.95 47.30
C TYR A 7 -19.06 8.56 46.70
N LEU A 8 -19.90 7.57 47.02
CA LEU A 8 -19.85 6.24 46.41
C LEU A 8 -20.17 6.28 44.90
N LEU A 9 -21.19 7.05 44.50
CA LEU A 9 -21.54 7.25 43.08
C LEU A 9 -20.47 8.04 42.30
N PHE A 10 -19.82 9.02 42.92
CA PHE A 10 -18.72 9.78 42.30
C PHE A 10 -17.44 8.94 42.14
N SER A 11 -17.17 8.05 43.09
CA SER A 11 -16.06 7.09 43.04
C SER A 11 -16.23 6.05 41.92
N VAL A 12 -17.45 5.56 41.68
CA VAL A 12 -17.74 4.63 40.58
C VAL A 12 -17.60 5.29 39.21
N PHE A 13 -17.98 6.57 39.08
CA PHE A 13 -17.83 7.31 37.82
C PHE A 13 -16.37 7.59 37.47
N ALA A 14 -15.50 7.87 38.46
CA ALA A 14 -14.06 8.07 38.24
C ALA A 14 -13.31 6.78 37.86
N ALA A 15 -13.76 5.60 38.31
CA ALA A 15 -13.14 4.32 37.98
C ALA A 15 -13.42 3.86 36.54
N ILE A 16 -14.50 4.35 35.91
CA ILE A 16 -14.86 4.00 34.52
C ILE A 16 -13.99 4.76 33.50
N ILE A 17 -13.46 5.94 33.86
CA ILE A 17 -12.67 6.78 32.95
C ILE A 17 -11.22 6.26 32.75
N LEU A 18 -10.75 5.34 33.62
CA LEU A 18 -9.38 4.82 33.57
C LEU A 18 -9.18 3.58 32.69
N ASN A 19 -10.25 3.05 32.06
CA ASN A 19 -10.18 1.79 31.30
C ASN A 19 -10.24 1.94 29.78
N SER A 20 -10.29 3.16 29.23
CA SER A 20 -10.41 3.38 27.77
C SER A 20 -9.08 3.79 27.12
N CYS A 21 -7.97 3.17 27.52
CA CYS A 21 -6.69 3.33 26.84
C CYS A 21 -6.49 2.14 25.89
N ASP A 22 -7.10 2.21 24.72
CA ASP A 22 -6.82 1.24 23.65
C ASP A 22 -5.37 1.41 23.22
N LYS A 23 -4.54 0.38 23.45
CA LYS A 23 -3.16 0.39 22.98
C LYS A 23 -3.16 0.25 21.45
N PRO A 24 -2.28 0.98 20.74
CA PRO A 24 -2.15 0.83 19.30
C PRO A 24 -1.89 -0.64 18.94
N SER A 25 -2.62 -1.15 17.96
CA SER A 25 -2.47 -2.52 17.50
C SER A 25 -1.33 -2.62 16.50
N ASN A 26 -0.36 -3.48 16.79
CA ASN A 26 0.70 -3.84 15.86
C ASN A 26 0.37 -5.14 15.09
N LYS A 27 -0.88 -5.64 15.13
CA LYS A 27 -1.22 -6.88 14.43
C LYS A 27 -1.31 -6.64 12.92
N LEU A 28 -0.62 -7.47 12.13
CA LEU A 28 -0.80 -7.50 10.68
C LEU A 28 -2.20 -8.03 10.34
N GLN A 29 -3.04 -7.15 9.80
CA GLN A 29 -4.43 -7.44 9.48
C GLN A 29 -4.53 -8.21 8.16
N VAL A 30 -5.28 -9.33 8.18
CA VAL A 30 -5.67 -10.08 6.98
C VAL A 30 -6.68 -9.28 6.19
N GLY A 31 -6.56 -9.27 4.86
CA GLY A 31 -7.45 -8.55 3.96
C GLY A 31 -6.70 -7.65 3.00
N THR A 32 -7.43 -6.73 2.38
CA THR A 32 -6.89 -5.84 1.35
C THR A 32 -6.18 -4.63 1.96
N TRP A 33 -5.03 -4.31 1.40
CA TRP A 33 -4.24 -3.14 1.73
C TRP A 33 -4.00 -2.29 0.49
N ARG A 34 -3.83 -0.99 0.72
CA ARG A 34 -3.26 -0.06 -0.24
C ARG A 34 -1.86 0.32 0.21
N GLY A 35 -0.87 0.01 -0.61
CA GLY A 35 0.51 0.47 -0.49
C GLY A 35 0.83 1.61 -1.45
N ALA A 36 1.83 2.43 -1.13
CA ALA A 36 2.36 3.45 -2.00
C ALA A 36 3.86 3.65 -1.76
N LEU A 37 4.61 3.84 -2.85
CA LEU A 37 5.98 4.34 -2.81
C LEU A 37 5.98 5.83 -3.16
N ALA A 38 6.61 6.67 -2.34
CA ALA A 38 6.77 8.09 -2.63
C ALA A 38 8.03 8.31 -3.47
N THR A 39 7.85 8.94 -4.64
CA THR A 39 8.97 9.44 -5.45
C THR A 39 9.60 10.67 -4.80
N GLU A 40 10.81 11.03 -5.24
CA GLU A 40 11.49 12.27 -4.81
C GLU A 40 10.65 13.54 -5.07
N SER A 41 9.78 13.50 -6.09
CA SER A 41 8.85 14.59 -6.41
C SER A 41 7.61 14.67 -5.50
N GLY A 42 7.42 13.68 -4.62
CA GLY A 42 6.22 13.52 -3.79
C GLY A 42 5.05 12.81 -4.48
N ALA A 43 5.16 12.47 -5.78
CA ALA A 43 4.17 11.64 -6.45
C ALA A 43 4.16 10.21 -5.88
N GLU A 44 2.98 9.63 -5.73
CA GLU A 44 2.80 8.25 -5.28
C GLU A 44 2.87 7.26 -6.45
N ILE A 45 3.51 6.12 -6.21
CA ILE A 45 3.35 4.90 -7.00
C ILE A 45 2.48 3.93 -6.18
N PRO A 46 1.14 4.00 -6.30
CA PRO A 46 0.26 3.17 -5.50
C PRO A 46 0.04 1.78 -6.08
N PHE A 47 -0.16 0.82 -5.19
CA PHE A 47 -0.52 -0.56 -5.51
C PHE A 47 -1.40 -1.14 -4.42
N ASN A 48 -2.18 -2.15 -4.75
CA ASN A 48 -2.91 -2.92 -3.75
C ASN A 48 -2.22 -4.25 -3.52
N PHE A 49 -2.40 -4.80 -2.33
CA PHE A 49 -1.97 -6.14 -2.00
C PHE A 49 -2.92 -6.76 -0.99
N ASP A 50 -3.07 -8.08 -1.02
CA ASP A 50 -3.84 -8.81 -0.01
C ASP A 50 -2.89 -9.47 0.98
N VAL A 51 -3.16 -9.34 2.26
CA VAL A 51 -2.51 -10.12 3.32
C VAL A 51 -3.37 -11.35 3.56
N VAL A 52 -2.77 -12.53 3.50
CA VAL A 52 -3.43 -13.81 3.72
C VAL A 52 -2.75 -14.55 4.86
N ASP A 53 -3.55 -15.15 5.74
CA ASP A 53 -3.09 -16.10 6.76
C ASP A 53 -3.37 -17.53 6.29
N SER A 54 -2.31 -18.33 6.20
CA SER A 54 -2.40 -19.76 5.95
C SER A 54 -1.84 -20.53 7.15
N ALA A 55 -2.74 -20.94 8.06
CA ALA A 55 -2.41 -21.74 9.24
C ALA A 55 -1.37 -21.08 10.17
N GLY A 56 -1.46 -19.76 10.36
CA GLY A 56 -0.56 -18.96 11.19
C GLY A 56 0.67 -18.42 10.45
N LYS A 57 0.83 -18.74 9.16
CA LYS A 57 1.87 -18.16 8.31
C LYS A 57 1.26 -17.14 7.36
N TYR A 58 1.71 -15.89 7.48
CA TYR A 58 1.30 -14.82 6.58
C TYR A 58 2.03 -14.88 5.24
N TYR A 59 1.34 -14.51 4.18
CA TYR A 59 1.92 -14.09 2.90
C TYR A 59 1.14 -12.91 2.33
N ILE A 60 1.78 -12.17 1.44
CA ILE A 60 1.19 -11.05 0.70
C ILE A 60 1.03 -11.44 -0.76
N GLU A 61 -0.06 -11.01 -1.37
CA GLU A 61 -0.25 -11.06 -2.83
C GLU A 61 -0.31 -9.64 -3.39
N ILE A 62 0.76 -9.17 -4.03
CA ILE A 62 0.76 -7.87 -4.71
C ILE A 62 -0.07 -7.97 -6.00
N ILE A 63 -1.01 -7.05 -6.17
CA ILE A 63 -2.02 -7.08 -7.23
C ILE A 63 -1.56 -6.22 -8.41
N ASN A 64 -1.34 -6.85 -9.56
CA ASN A 64 -1.11 -6.16 -10.82
C ASN A 64 -2.12 -6.61 -11.88
N SER A 65 -3.24 -5.89 -12.00
CA SER A 65 -4.34 -6.31 -12.87
C SER A 65 -4.81 -7.74 -12.53
N SER A 66 -4.74 -8.68 -13.48
CA SER A 66 -5.03 -10.10 -13.28
C SER A 66 -3.89 -10.88 -12.62
N GLU A 67 -2.68 -10.33 -12.56
CA GLU A 67 -1.52 -11.00 -11.97
C GLU A 67 -1.50 -10.83 -10.45
N ARG A 68 -0.90 -11.82 -9.77
CA ARG A 68 -0.66 -11.84 -8.33
C ARG A 68 0.79 -12.25 -8.09
N LEU A 69 1.56 -11.37 -7.46
CA LEU A 69 2.91 -11.68 -7.02
C LEU A 69 2.87 -12.07 -5.55
N LYS A 70 3.11 -13.36 -5.27
CA LYS A 70 3.18 -13.88 -3.91
C LYS A 70 4.49 -13.49 -3.24
N VAL A 71 4.41 -13.04 -1.99
CA VAL A 71 5.54 -12.67 -1.13
C VAL A 71 5.34 -13.36 0.23
N ASP A 72 6.19 -14.31 0.57
CA ASP A 72 6.07 -15.13 1.79
C ASP A 72 7.30 -15.06 2.71
N GLU A 73 8.27 -14.23 2.37
CA GLU A 73 9.37 -13.81 3.25
C GLU A 73 8.94 -12.54 4.02
N ILE A 74 8.17 -12.76 5.09
CA ILE A 74 7.67 -11.70 5.99
C ILE A 74 8.14 -12.01 7.40
N THR A 75 8.86 -11.07 8.01
CA THR A 75 9.20 -11.11 9.43
C THR A 75 8.46 -9.98 10.13
N HIS A 76 7.78 -10.31 11.22
CA HIS A 76 7.01 -9.35 12.00
C HIS A 76 7.27 -9.60 13.49
N LEU A 77 7.85 -8.60 14.16
CA LEU A 77 8.21 -8.64 15.58
C LEU A 77 7.79 -7.32 16.22
N ASP A 78 6.89 -7.39 17.19
CA ASP A 78 6.26 -6.22 17.80
C ASP A 78 5.67 -5.28 16.75
N ASP A 79 6.14 -4.05 16.64
CA ASP A 79 5.72 -3.08 15.62
C ASP A 79 6.59 -3.12 14.37
N SER A 80 7.69 -3.89 14.35
CA SER A 80 8.62 -3.94 13.24
C SER A 80 8.21 -4.99 12.23
N ILE A 81 8.06 -4.58 10.97
CA ILE A 81 7.77 -5.47 9.85
C ILE A 81 8.85 -5.37 8.78
N HIS A 82 9.32 -6.52 8.33
CA HIS A 82 10.26 -6.68 7.23
C HIS A 82 9.65 -7.60 6.18
N ILE A 83 9.59 -7.15 4.93
CA ILE A 83 9.01 -7.88 3.80
C ILE A 83 10.07 -7.92 2.69
N LYS A 84 10.55 -9.11 2.34
CA LYS A 84 11.51 -9.28 1.25
C LYS A 84 10.79 -9.71 -0.02
N LEU A 85 10.94 -8.91 -1.08
CA LEU A 85 10.29 -9.16 -2.36
C LEU A 85 11.08 -10.23 -3.15
N PRO A 86 10.40 -11.19 -3.79
CA PRO A 86 11.06 -12.28 -4.52
C PRO A 86 11.70 -11.81 -5.83
N LEU A 87 11.33 -10.63 -6.32
CA LEU A 87 11.84 -10.05 -7.56
C LEU A 87 12.56 -8.73 -7.27
N PHE A 88 13.53 -8.41 -8.12
CA PHE A 88 14.27 -7.13 -8.14
C PHE A 88 15.17 -6.82 -6.95
N ASP A 89 15.53 -7.84 -6.16
CA ASP A 89 16.42 -7.73 -5.00
C ASP A 89 16.05 -6.53 -4.11
N SER A 90 14.83 -6.59 -3.58
CA SER A 90 14.24 -5.46 -2.87
C SER A 90 13.46 -5.88 -1.63
N GLU A 91 13.34 -4.97 -0.69
CA GLU A 91 12.76 -5.20 0.62
C GLU A 91 12.00 -3.97 1.11
N ILE A 92 11.08 -4.18 2.05
CA ILE A 92 10.36 -3.15 2.78
C ILE A 92 10.67 -3.34 4.26
N ASN A 93 11.20 -2.30 4.90
CA ASN A 93 11.35 -2.21 6.34
C ASN A 93 10.40 -1.14 6.85
N GLY A 94 9.57 -1.44 7.85
CA GLY A 94 8.62 -0.46 8.37
C GLY A 94 8.12 -0.73 9.78
N THR A 95 7.36 0.23 10.27
CA THR A 95 6.66 0.17 11.55
C THR A 95 5.16 0.04 11.30
N LEU A 96 4.55 -1.00 11.86
CA LEU A 96 3.13 -1.32 11.81
C LEU A 96 2.42 -0.83 13.06
N VAL A 97 1.52 0.13 12.88
CA VAL A 97 0.67 0.68 13.96
C VAL A 97 -0.72 0.94 13.40
N ASP A 98 -1.74 0.39 14.07
CA ASP A 98 -3.16 0.60 13.78
C ASP A 98 -3.52 0.41 12.30
N GLY A 99 -3.10 -0.73 11.72
CA GLY A 99 -3.38 -1.05 10.33
C GLY A 99 -2.65 -0.17 9.32
N LYS A 100 -1.59 0.53 9.74
CA LYS A 100 -0.74 1.34 8.87
C LYS A 100 0.71 0.91 8.97
N ILE A 101 1.37 0.83 7.84
CA ILE A 101 2.81 0.62 7.76
C ILE A 101 3.45 1.91 7.25
N ASN A 102 4.42 2.42 7.98
CA ASN A 102 5.29 3.50 7.53
C ASN A 102 6.72 2.99 7.48
N GLY A 103 7.43 3.19 6.39
CA GLY A 103 8.76 2.61 6.23
C GLY A 103 9.49 3.04 4.98
N THR A 104 10.43 2.20 4.58
CA THR A 104 11.29 2.40 3.42
C THR A 104 11.28 1.13 2.58
N TRP A 105 11.07 1.30 1.29
CA TRP A 105 11.41 0.30 0.30
C TRP A 105 12.85 0.53 -0.16
N THR A 106 13.64 -0.53 -0.19
CA THR A 106 15.03 -0.53 -0.65
C THR A 106 15.17 -1.52 -1.79
N LYS A 107 15.83 -1.13 -2.87
CA LYS A 107 16.26 -2.00 -3.96
C LYS A 107 17.77 -1.98 -4.05
N HIS A 108 18.37 -3.16 -3.94
CA HIS A 108 19.80 -3.35 -4.04
C HIS A 108 20.20 -3.43 -5.51
N LEU A 109 21.04 -2.48 -5.94
CA LEU A 109 21.69 -2.51 -7.25
C LEU A 109 23.17 -2.88 -7.03
N ALA A 110 23.85 -3.29 -8.11
CA ALA A 110 25.24 -3.78 -8.04
C ALA A 110 26.21 -2.87 -7.27
N ASN A 111 26.00 -1.55 -7.30
CA ASN A 111 26.92 -0.57 -6.72
C ASN A 111 26.25 0.40 -5.72
N LYS A 112 24.93 0.35 -5.55
CA LYS A 112 24.19 1.28 -4.68
C LYS A 112 22.78 0.77 -4.38
N ASP A 113 22.19 1.32 -3.33
CA ASP A 113 20.77 1.13 -3.06
C ASP A 113 19.95 2.26 -3.69
N ALA A 114 18.78 1.90 -4.22
CA ALA A 114 17.72 2.84 -4.50
C ALA A 114 16.68 2.73 -3.39
N GLN A 115 16.21 3.87 -2.85
CA GLN A 115 15.27 3.90 -1.74
C GLN A 115 14.08 4.79 -2.05
N MET A 116 12.91 4.40 -1.54
CA MET A 116 11.69 5.20 -1.59
C MET A 116 10.96 5.06 -0.26
N THR A 117 10.28 6.12 0.18
CA THR A 117 9.41 6.00 1.35
C THR A 117 8.22 5.11 1.00
N PHE A 118 7.88 4.19 1.90
CA PHE A 118 6.77 3.27 1.78
C PHE A 118 5.68 3.60 2.81
N TYR A 119 4.45 3.61 2.34
CA TYR A 119 3.25 3.76 3.15
C TYR A 119 2.29 2.63 2.80
N ALA A 120 1.62 2.05 3.79
CA ALA A 120 0.47 1.19 3.53
C ALA A 120 -0.63 1.36 4.57
N GLN A 121 -1.86 1.11 4.15
CA GLN A 121 -3.04 1.12 5.01
C GLN A 121 -3.96 -0.06 4.69
N SER A 122 -4.43 -0.73 5.73
CA SER A 122 -5.41 -1.82 5.66
C SER A 122 -6.81 -1.33 5.34
N ASP A 123 -7.64 -2.24 4.86
CA ASP A 123 -9.05 -2.01 4.53
C ASP A 123 -9.27 -0.89 3.49
N VAL A 124 -8.25 -0.63 2.66
CA VAL A 124 -8.29 0.33 1.56
C VAL A 124 -8.24 -0.40 0.21
N SER A 125 -9.39 -0.52 -0.45
CA SER A 125 -9.51 -1.28 -1.71
C SER A 125 -9.24 -0.44 -2.97
N TRP A 126 -9.27 0.89 -2.89
CA TRP A 126 -8.99 1.75 -4.03
C TRP A 126 -7.48 1.89 -4.25
N ARG A 127 -7.06 1.96 -5.52
CA ARG A 127 -5.63 2.12 -5.89
C ARG A 127 -5.24 3.59 -6.07
N ILE A 128 -5.93 4.27 -6.99
CA ILE A 128 -5.57 5.63 -7.44
C ILE A 128 -6.39 6.68 -6.71
N LYS A 129 -7.72 6.55 -6.73
CA LYS A 129 -8.67 7.47 -6.07
C LYS A 129 -9.79 6.66 -5.43
N GLU A 130 -10.23 7.08 -4.25
CA GLU A 130 -11.35 6.48 -3.52
C GLU A 130 -12.67 6.58 -4.29
N ARG A 131 -12.93 7.75 -4.87
CA ARG A 131 -14.11 7.98 -5.69
C ARG A 131 -13.72 8.07 -7.16
N ALA A 132 -14.22 7.14 -7.94
CA ALA A 132 -14.08 7.19 -9.39
C ALA A 132 -15.01 8.26 -9.98
N GLU A 133 -14.46 9.09 -10.86
CA GLU A 133 -15.23 10.08 -11.62
C GLU A 133 -15.89 9.39 -12.83
N LYS A 134 -17.08 9.88 -13.22
CA LYS A 134 -17.71 9.37 -14.44
C LYS A 134 -16.87 9.82 -15.64
N PRO A 135 -16.47 8.90 -16.54
CA PRO A 135 -15.71 9.27 -17.72
C PRO A 135 -16.57 10.11 -18.66
N ASN A 136 -15.96 11.15 -19.24
CA ASN A 136 -16.56 11.94 -20.32
C ASN A 136 -16.16 11.42 -21.71
N VAL A 137 -15.14 10.57 -21.78
CA VAL A 137 -14.59 9.99 -23.01
C VAL A 137 -14.22 8.52 -22.77
N ASP A 138 -14.22 7.74 -23.84
CA ASP A 138 -13.64 6.39 -23.87
C ASP A 138 -12.22 6.48 -24.42
N VAL A 139 -11.22 6.00 -23.67
CA VAL A 139 -9.81 5.99 -24.07
C VAL A 139 -9.35 4.64 -24.61
N SER A 140 -10.26 3.67 -24.79
CA SER A 140 -9.95 2.36 -25.33
C SER A 140 -9.34 2.46 -26.72
N GLY A 141 -8.36 1.61 -27.01
CA GLY A 141 -7.70 1.53 -28.30
C GLY A 141 -6.18 1.65 -28.22
N ARG A 142 -5.56 1.83 -29.39
CA ARG A 142 -4.12 1.92 -29.55
C ARG A 142 -3.70 3.37 -29.80
N TRP A 143 -2.69 3.81 -29.06
CA TRP A 143 -2.22 5.19 -29.05
C TRP A 143 -0.73 5.25 -29.37
N GLU A 144 -0.33 6.12 -30.30
CA GLU A 144 1.08 6.47 -30.44
C GLU A 144 1.55 7.13 -29.14
N THR A 145 2.58 6.57 -28.54
CA THR A 145 3.16 7.05 -27.28
C THR A 145 4.63 7.39 -27.48
N THR A 146 5.08 8.48 -26.87
CA THR A 146 6.50 8.83 -26.79
C THR A 146 6.86 9.06 -25.34
N PHE A 147 7.71 8.20 -24.78
CA PHE A 147 8.35 8.44 -23.49
C PHE A 147 9.53 9.40 -23.70
N ILE A 148 9.65 10.39 -22.82
CA ILE A 148 10.73 11.38 -22.86
C ILE A 148 11.37 11.38 -21.47
N SER A 149 12.68 11.25 -21.39
CA SER A 149 13.41 11.32 -20.13
C SER A 149 13.25 12.69 -19.47
N ALA A 150 13.42 12.77 -18.15
CA ALA A 150 13.24 14.01 -17.40
C ALA A 150 14.18 15.14 -17.88
N ASP A 151 15.41 14.79 -18.30
CA ASP A 151 16.39 15.68 -18.89
C ASP A 151 16.17 15.95 -20.40
N LYS A 152 15.16 15.32 -21.00
CA LYS A 152 14.76 15.43 -22.41
C LYS A 152 15.82 14.98 -23.42
N THR A 153 16.82 14.21 -22.98
CA THR A 153 17.91 13.74 -23.85
C THR A 153 17.60 12.40 -24.51
N ASP A 154 16.67 11.62 -23.96
CA ASP A 154 16.27 10.30 -24.44
C ASP A 154 14.77 10.25 -24.75
N THR A 155 14.42 9.59 -25.86
CA THR A 155 13.04 9.38 -26.28
C THR A 155 12.83 7.95 -26.76
N THR A 156 11.77 7.31 -26.27
CA THR A 156 11.38 5.96 -26.70
C THR A 156 9.97 5.97 -27.26
N LYS A 157 9.80 5.44 -28.48
CA LYS A 157 8.49 5.24 -29.10
C LYS A 157 7.86 3.95 -28.58
N ALA A 158 6.56 4.02 -28.29
CA ALA A 158 5.77 2.89 -27.82
C ALA A 158 4.34 2.98 -28.38
N VAL A 159 3.61 1.87 -28.29
CA VAL A 159 2.16 1.83 -28.52
C VAL A 159 1.47 1.57 -27.20
N GLY A 160 0.69 2.52 -26.71
CA GLY A 160 -0.21 2.32 -25.58
C GLY A 160 -1.46 1.57 -26.04
N GLU A 161 -1.77 0.44 -25.44
CA GLU A 161 -3.00 -0.32 -25.71
C GLU A 161 -3.86 -0.33 -24.45
N PHE A 162 -5.03 0.31 -24.52
CA PHE A 162 -5.92 0.49 -23.38
C PHE A 162 -7.29 -0.13 -23.62
N VAL A 163 -7.89 -0.61 -22.54
CA VAL A 163 -9.27 -1.05 -22.43
C VAL A 163 -9.90 -0.30 -21.27
N GLN A 164 -11.04 0.33 -21.52
CA GLN A 164 -11.83 1.03 -20.53
C GLN A 164 -13.15 0.30 -20.27
N ASN A 165 -13.45 0.09 -18.99
CA ASN A 165 -14.77 -0.33 -18.53
C ASN A 165 -15.25 0.67 -17.48
N GLN A 166 -16.22 1.50 -17.85
CA GLN A 166 -16.67 2.64 -17.05
C GLN A 166 -15.48 3.52 -16.66
N SER A 167 -15.25 3.75 -15.36
CA SER A 167 -14.15 4.57 -14.84
C SER A 167 -12.83 3.81 -14.67
N LYS A 168 -12.78 2.51 -15.00
CA LYS A 168 -11.58 1.68 -14.87
C LYS A 168 -10.89 1.57 -16.23
N VAL A 169 -9.64 2.01 -16.30
CA VAL A 169 -8.76 1.84 -17.45
C VAL A 169 -7.68 0.83 -17.10
N THR A 170 -7.46 -0.14 -17.97
CA THR A 170 -6.33 -1.08 -17.93
C THR A 170 -5.60 -1.03 -19.25
N GLY A 171 -4.31 -1.29 -19.26
CA GLY A 171 -3.57 -1.34 -20.51
C GLY A 171 -2.09 -1.60 -20.30
N THR A 172 -1.38 -1.62 -21.42
CA THR A 172 0.07 -1.83 -21.47
C THR A 172 0.71 -0.86 -22.46
N PHE A 173 2.01 -0.67 -22.33
CA PHE A 173 2.82 0.00 -23.33
C PHE A 173 3.71 -1.03 -24.00
N LEU A 174 3.51 -1.20 -25.31
CA LEU A 174 4.31 -2.09 -26.14
C LEU A 174 5.49 -1.31 -26.68
N THR A 175 6.70 -1.73 -26.31
CA THR A 175 7.94 -1.15 -26.83
C THR A 175 8.44 -1.95 -28.03
N THR A 176 9.38 -1.41 -28.80
CA THR A 176 9.99 -2.15 -29.93
C THR A 176 10.76 -3.40 -29.48
N THR A 177 11.10 -3.48 -28.18
CA THR A 177 11.84 -4.59 -27.59
C THR A 177 10.96 -5.66 -26.93
N GLY A 178 9.63 -5.49 -26.96
CA GLY A 178 8.69 -6.26 -26.14
C GLY A 178 8.45 -5.51 -24.84
#